data_AF-A0A0K9PNU1-F1
#
_entry.id   AF-A0A0K9PNU1-F1
#
_cell.length_a   1.000
_cell.length_b   1.000
_cell.length_c   1.000
_cell.angle_alpha   90.00
_cell.angle_beta   90.00
_cell.angle_gamma   90.00
#
_symmetry.space_group_name_H-M   'P 1'
#
loop_
_entity.id
_entity.type
_entity.pdbx_description
1 polymer ?
#
loop_
_entity_poly.entity_id
_entity_poly.type
_entity_poly.pdbx_seq_one_letter_code
_entity_poly.pdbx_strand_id
1 'polypeptide(L)'
;LGCNKSFCAAYWQTQDVKPDSIHTMCNGESFKPIYQRTISMIPDSTHQNNRYEQAITKKCIEHSGKSVQAVISDWIVKFGKREIDRTKLPLSQAEIISPQSHLCNDCYSKLVGFLLYWFRVSMPKSDIPLEASDRQDCWYGHACRTQHHNLDHAEKRNHVCRPTRGNPNTPLTS
;
A
#
# COMPACT_ATOMS: atom_id res chain seq x y z
N LEU A 1 11.23 13.79 1.32
CA LEU A 1 10.11 12.88 1.70
C LEU A 1 9.55 12.18 0.47
N GLY A 2 9.26 10.88 0.57
CA GLY A 2 8.60 10.14 -0.50
C GLY A 2 9.55 9.76 -1.64
N CYS A 3 9.51 10.51 -2.75
CA CYS A 3 10.34 10.25 -3.94
C CYS A 3 11.51 11.23 -4.12
N ASN A 4 11.64 12.24 -3.26
CA ASN A 4 12.66 13.31 -3.34
C ASN A 4 12.67 14.08 -4.68
N LYS A 5 11.55 14.06 -5.41
CA LYS A 5 11.34 14.94 -6.57
C LYS A 5 10.83 16.30 -6.10
N SER A 6 11.15 17.34 -6.87
CA SER A 6 10.65 18.70 -6.67
C SER A 6 9.23 18.85 -7.23
N PHE A 7 8.35 19.57 -6.51
CA PHE A 7 6.99 19.87 -6.93
C PHE A 7 6.74 21.38 -6.80
N CYS A 8 6.26 21.99 -7.87
CA CYS A 8 6.09 23.45 -8.02
C CYS A 8 4.71 23.95 -7.57
N ALA A 9 3.73 23.06 -7.38
CA ALA A 9 2.34 23.44 -7.18
C ALA A 9 2.13 24.39 -5.97
N ALA A 10 2.76 24.09 -4.83
CA ALA A 10 2.68 24.93 -3.64
C ALA A 10 3.35 26.30 -3.84
N TYR A 11 4.43 26.37 -4.63
CA TYR A 11 5.10 27.62 -4.96
C TYR A 11 4.25 28.48 -5.92
N TRP A 12 3.64 27.89 -6.94
CA TRP A 12 2.79 28.65 -7.87
C TRP A 12 1.50 29.16 -7.24
N GLN A 13 0.92 28.41 -6.30
CA GLN A 13 -0.23 28.88 -5.51
C GLN A 13 0.09 30.15 -4.71
N THR A 14 1.32 30.31 -4.18
CA THR A 14 1.70 31.54 -3.49
C THR A 14 1.99 32.71 -4.43
N GLN A 15 2.23 32.43 -5.71
CA GLN A 15 2.44 33.44 -6.76
C GLN A 15 1.16 33.78 -7.54
N ASP A 16 0.00 33.25 -7.12
CA ASP A 16 -1.30 33.39 -7.81
C ASP A 16 -1.27 32.96 -9.30
N VAL A 17 -0.32 32.08 -9.64
CA VAL A 17 -0.19 31.52 -10.99
C VAL A 17 -1.16 30.35 -11.12
N LYS A 18 -2.18 30.52 -11.97
CA LYS A 18 -3.11 29.43 -12.28
C LYS A 18 -2.35 28.28 -12.94
N PRO A 19 -2.57 27.02 -12.52
CA PRO A 19 -1.92 25.89 -13.15
C PRO A 19 -2.34 25.79 -14.61
N ASP A 20 -1.43 26.09 -15.54
CA ASP A 20 -1.64 25.78 -16.94
C ASP A 20 -1.56 24.27 -17.16
N SER A 21 -2.40 23.74 -18.05
CA SER A 21 -2.51 22.30 -18.37
C SER A 21 -1.21 21.66 -18.88
N ILE A 22 -0.20 22.48 -19.17
CA ILE A 22 1.09 22.10 -19.76
C ILE A 22 2.04 21.48 -18.71
N HIS A 23 1.96 21.89 -17.44
CA HIS A 23 2.88 21.40 -16.39
C HIS A 23 2.14 20.55 -15.35
N THR A 24 1.95 19.26 -15.67
CA THR A 24 1.30 18.27 -14.80
C THR A 24 1.94 18.19 -13.40
N MET A 25 3.24 18.50 -13.26
CA MET A 25 3.95 18.54 -11.98
C MET A 25 3.62 19.75 -11.09
N CYS A 26 2.96 20.76 -11.65
CA CYS A 26 2.53 21.96 -10.93
C CYS A 26 1.03 21.97 -10.65
N ASN A 27 0.31 20.86 -10.92
CA ASN A 27 -1.07 20.70 -10.49
C ASN A 27 -1.11 20.50 -8.95
N GLY A 28 -1.92 21.28 -8.24
CA GLY A 28 -2.14 21.16 -6.79
C GLY A 28 -2.62 19.78 -6.34
N GLU A 29 -3.32 19.05 -7.22
CA GLU A 29 -3.76 17.68 -6.95
C GLU A 29 -2.62 16.65 -6.98
N SER A 30 -1.52 16.96 -7.66
CA SER A 30 -0.39 16.04 -7.82
C SER A 30 0.42 15.88 -6.52
N PHE A 31 0.39 16.88 -5.63
CA PHE A 31 1.17 16.93 -4.40
C PHE A 31 0.38 17.62 -3.28
N LYS A 32 -0.17 16.84 -2.35
CA LYS A 32 -1.02 17.31 -1.26
C LYS A 32 -0.84 16.47 0.01
N PRO A 33 -1.24 16.97 1.20
CA PRO A 33 -1.11 16.26 2.46
C PRO A 33 -1.81 14.91 2.41
N ILE A 34 -1.23 13.87 3.02
CA ILE A 34 -1.81 12.52 3.07
C ILE A 34 -3.26 12.53 3.59
N TYR A 35 -3.55 13.31 4.64
CA TYR A 35 -4.89 13.36 5.25
C TYR A 35 -5.98 13.97 4.34
N GLN A 36 -5.60 14.75 3.33
CA GLN A 36 -6.53 15.36 2.37
C GLN A 36 -6.74 14.49 1.11
N ARG A 37 -6.09 13.32 1.03
CA ARG A 37 -6.20 12.45 -0.14
C ARG A 37 -7.44 11.57 -0.06
N THR A 38 -8.09 11.44 -1.20
CA THR A 38 -9.25 10.56 -1.40
C THR A 38 -8.88 9.39 -2.31
N ILE A 39 -9.50 8.25 -2.09
CA ILE A 39 -9.30 7.03 -2.86
C ILE A 39 -10.56 6.18 -2.89
N SER A 40 -10.97 5.80 -4.10
CA SER A 40 -12.14 4.95 -4.34
C SER A 40 -11.77 3.50 -4.67
N MET A 41 -10.55 3.26 -5.16
CA MET A 41 -10.10 1.96 -5.66
C MET A 41 -8.71 1.61 -5.14
N ILE A 42 -8.43 0.31 -5.04
CA ILE A 42 -7.09 -0.19 -4.71
C ILE A 42 -6.12 0.19 -5.85
N PRO A 43 -4.97 0.83 -5.59
CA PRO A 43 -3.99 1.12 -6.63
C PRO A 43 -3.42 -0.16 -7.25
N ASP A 44 -3.21 -0.17 -8.56
CA ASP A 44 -2.67 -1.31 -9.30
C ASP A 44 -1.29 -1.77 -8.80
N SER A 45 -0.51 -0.86 -8.20
CA SER A 45 0.79 -1.18 -7.60
C SER A 45 0.72 -1.97 -6.30
N THR A 46 -0.48 -2.14 -5.72
CA THR A 46 -0.68 -2.85 -4.45
C THR A 46 -0.30 -4.32 -4.61
N HIS A 47 0.28 -4.93 -3.55
CA HIS A 47 0.76 -6.32 -3.56
C HIS A 47 1.69 -6.64 -4.74
N GLN A 48 2.61 -5.73 -5.08
CA GLN A 48 3.54 -5.90 -6.20
C GLN A 48 2.85 -6.18 -7.54
N ASN A 49 1.69 -5.56 -7.82
CA ASN A 49 0.86 -5.83 -9.00
C ASN A 49 0.22 -7.24 -9.04
N ASN A 50 0.18 -7.96 -7.92
CA ASN A 50 -0.50 -9.25 -7.84
C ASN A 50 -2.02 -9.05 -7.82
N ARG A 51 -2.66 -9.30 -8.98
CA ARG A 51 -4.11 -9.12 -9.17
C ARG A 51 -4.97 -10.05 -8.30
N TYR A 52 -4.49 -11.24 -7.96
CA TYR A 52 -5.21 -12.15 -7.07
C TYR A 52 -5.25 -11.60 -5.65
N GLU A 53 -4.12 -11.13 -5.12
CA GLU A 53 -4.09 -10.52 -3.78
C GLU A 53 -4.88 -9.21 -3.72
N GLN A 54 -4.90 -8.44 -4.81
CA GLN A 54 -5.76 -7.24 -4.92
C GLN A 54 -7.24 -7.61 -4.87
N ALA A 55 -7.66 -8.62 -5.64
CA ALA A 55 -9.05 -9.09 -5.65
C ALA A 55 -9.47 -9.62 -4.28
N ILE A 56 -8.62 -10.40 -3.62
CA ILE A 56 -8.88 -10.88 -2.26
C ILE A 56 -8.96 -9.71 -1.27
N THR A 57 -8.06 -8.73 -1.38
CA THR A 57 -8.08 -7.53 -0.52
C THR A 57 -9.36 -6.73 -0.71
N LYS A 58 -9.83 -6.60 -1.96
CA LYS A 58 -11.11 -5.97 -2.26
C LYS A 58 -12.26 -6.71 -1.56
N LYS A 59 -12.32 -8.04 -1.68
CA LYS A 59 -13.34 -8.87 -1.00
C LYS A 59 -13.27 -8.73 0.52
N CYS A 60 -12.09 -8.67 1.12
CA CYS A 60 -11.92 -8.42 2.56
C CYS A 60 -12.47 -7.06 2.99
N ILE A 61 -12.22 -6.01 2.21
CA ILE A 61 -12.76 -4.68 2.47
C ILE A 61 -14.29 -4.71 2.40
N GLU A 62 -14.84 -5.30 1.34
CA GLU A 62 -16.29 -5.46 1.14
C GLU A 62 -16.94 -6.25 2.29
N HIS A 63 -16.32 -7.36 2.71
CA HIS A 63 -16.79 -8.18 3.83
C HIS A 63 -16.78 -7.43 5.17
N SER A 64 -15.84 -6.50 5.36
CA SER A 64 -15.82 -5.62 6.54
C SER A 64 -16.88 -4.52 6.53
N GLY A 65 -17.66 -4.39 5.45
CA GLY A 65 -18.69 -3.35 5.30
C GLY A 65 -18.14 -1.94 5.12
N LYS A 66 -16.86 -1.79 4.79
CA LYS A 66 -16.18 -0.49 4.65
C LYS A 66 -15.89 -0.17 3.19
N SER A 67 -15.79 1.12 2.88
CA SER A 67 -15.19 1.57 1.63
C SER A 67 -13.66 1.50 1.68
N VAL A 68 -13.00 1.50 0.52
CA VAL A 68 -11.53 1.60 0.44
C VAL A 68 -11.06 2.86 1.19
N GLN A 69 -11.73 4.00 1.00
CA GLN A 69 -11.43 5.23 1.71
C GLN A 69 -11.47 5.05 3.23
N ALA A 70 -12.53 4.43 3.77
CA ALA A 70 -12.68 4.26 5.21
C ALA A 70 -11.55 3.41 5.81
N VAL A 71 -11.20 2.30 5.15
CA VAL A 71 -10.06 1.48 5.54
C VAL A 71 -8.77 2.30 5.49
N ILE A 72 -8.49 3.02 4.39
CA ILE A 72 -7.27 3.82 4.28
C ILE A 72 -7.21 4.92 5.34
N SER A 73 -8.31 5.60 5.65
CA SER A 73 -8.38 6.59 6.73
C SER A 73 -8.01 5.99 8.09
N ASP A 74 -8.60 4.84 8.45
CA ASP A 74 -8.28 4.14 9.70
C ASP A 74 -6.80 3.76 9.78
N TRP A 75 -6.26 3.25 8.67
CA TRP A 75 -4.86 2.80 8.60
C TRP A 75 -3.86 3.95 8.55
N ILE A 76 -4.23 5.12 8.01
CA ILE A 76 -3.43 6.35 8.13
C ILE A 76 -3.34 6.79 9.60
N VAL A 77 -4.43 6.69 10.37
CA VAL A 77 -4.39 6.98 11.82
C VAL A 77 -3.43 6.03 12.53
N LYS A 78 -3.52 4.72 12.27
CA LYS A 78 -2.60 3.72 12.83
C LYS A 78 -1.14 3.99 12.44
N PHE A 79 -0.90 4.35 11.19
CA PHE A 79 0.42 4.74 10.68
C PHE A 79 0.97 5.98 11.39
N GLY A 80 0.13 7.00 11.61
CA GLY A 80 0.49 8.21 12.36
C GLY A 80 0.83 7.94 13.82
N LYS A 81 0.11 7.01 14.46
CA LYS A 81 0.37 6.54 15.84
C LYS A 81 1.54 5.58 15.98
N ARG A 82 2.19 5.21 14.87
CA ARG A 82 3.29 4.21 14.82
C ARG A 82 2.88 2.82 15.33
N GLU A 83 1.62 2.44 15.10
CA GLU A 83 1.09 1.10 15.43
C GLU A 83 1.48 0.02 14.42
N ILE A 84 2.17 0.38 13.32
CA ILE A 84 2.55 -0.54 12.25
C ILE A 84 4.05 -0.44 11.96
N ASP A 85 4.69 -1.56 11.61
CA ASP A 85 6.11 -1.58 11.29
C ASP A 85 6.38 -0.99 9.90
N ARG A 86 7.13 0.12 9.89
CA ARG A 86 7.40 0.99 8.74
C ARG A 86 8.70 0.65 8.00
N THR A 87 9.48 -0.33 8.48
CA THR A 87 10.79 -0.69 7.91
C THR A 87 10.72 -1.10 6.44
N LYS A 88 9.55 -1.55 5.97
CA LYS A 88 9.31 -1.98 4.59
C LYS A 88 8.53 -0.99 3.74
N LEU A 89 8.22 0.21 4.24
CA LEU A 89 7.57 1.26 3.43
C LEU A 89 8.54 1.73 2.33
N PRO A 90 8.24 1.54 1.03
CA PRO A 90 9.17 1.86 -0.06
C PRO A 90 9.18 3.35 -0.42
N LEU A 91 9.40 4.21 0.58
CA LEU A 91 9.48 5.66 0.45
C LEU A 91 10.76 6.18 1.13
N SER A 92 11.36 7.22 0.58
CA SER A 92 12.51 7.88 1.19
C SER A 92 12.08 8.64 2.45
N GLN A 93 12.91 8.53 3.50
CA GLN A 93 12.66 9.13 4.82
C GLN A 93 11.33 8.64 5.43
N ALA A 94 11.06 7.34 5.26
CA ALA A 94 9.82 6.69 5.66
C ALA A 94 9.50 6.81 7.16
N GLU A 95 10.50 7.08 8.00
CA GLU A 95 10.41 7.18 9.46
C GLU A 95 9.80 8.50 9.98
N ILE A 96 9.92 9.58 9.20
CA ILE A 96 9.39 10.91 9.54
C ILE A 96 8.07 11.26 8.81
N ILE A 97 7.63 10.44 7.85
CA ILE A 97 6.33 10.64 7.18
C ILE A 97 5.19 10.59 8.19
N SER A 98 4.27 11.54 8.14
CA SER A 98 3.08 11.62 8.99
C SER A 98 1.84 11.91 8.14
N PRO A 99 0.61 11.82 8.69
CA PRO A 99 -0.59 12.20 7.96
C PRO A 99 -0.56 13.64 7.39
N GLN A 100 0.23 14.55 7.98
CA GLN A 100 0.43 15.93 7.52
C GLN A 100 1.47 16.04 6.39
N SER A 101 2.29 15.02 6.20
CA SER A 101 3.30 15.02 5.14
C SER A 101 2.63 15.07 3.77
N HIS A 102 3.20 15.89 2.89
CA HIS A 102 2.79 15.93 1.49
C HIS A 102 3.49 14.82 0.73
N LEU A 103 2.72 14.05 -0.04
CA LEU A 103 3.24 13.05 -0.96
C LEU A 103 2.75 13.37 -2.36
N CYS A 104 3.47 12.89 -3.37
CA CYS A 104 2.93 12.85 -4.74
C CYS A 104 1.98 11.66 -4.92
N ASN A 105 1.28 11.60 -6.07
CA ASN A 105 0.37 10.50 -6.39
C ASN A 105 1.04 9.12 -6.30
N ASP A 106 2.20 8.93 -6.92
CA ASP A 106 2.91 7.64 -6.89
C ASP A 106 3.33 7.24 -5.47
N CYS A 107 3.80 8.21 -4.68
CA CYS A 107 4.20 7.96 -3.30
C CYS A 107 3.00 7.62 -2.44
N TYR A 108 1.87 8.27 -2.67
CA TYR A 108 0.63 7.94 -1.98
C TYR A 108 0.12 6.56 -2.37
N SER A 109 0.15 6.17 -3.65
CA SER A 109 -0.21 4.81 -4.09
C SER A 109 0.67 3.74 -3.42
N LYS A 110 1.98 4.00 -3.27
CA LYS A 110 2.90 3.13 -2.52
C LYS A 110 2.55 3.05 -1.04
N LEU A 111 2.22 4.18 -0.41
CA LEU A 111 1.75 4.20 0.98
C LEU A 111 0.46 3.39 1.14
N VAL A 112 -0.53 3.61 0.28
CA VAL A 112 -1.80 2.87 0.28
C VAL A 112 -1.55 1.37 0.14
N GLY A 113 -0.73 0.95 -0.83
CA GLY A 113 -0.41 -0.47 -1.00
C GLY A 113 0.26 -1.09 0.23
N PHE A 114 1.14 -0.34 0.89
CA PHE A 114 1.75 -0.73 2.16
C PHE A 114 0.73 -0.84 3.31
N LEU A 115 -0.22 0.11 3.41
CA LEU A 115 -1.27 0.06 4.43
C LEU A 115 -2.23 -1.12 4.20
N LEU A 116 -2.60 -1.40 2.95
CA LEU A 116 -3.47 -2.52 2.60
C LEU A 116 -2.81 -3.88 2.86
N TYR A 117 -1.49 -3.98 2.73
CA TYR A 117 -0.75 -5.15 3.18
C TYR A 117 -0.93 -5.37 4.69
N TRP A 118 -0.70 -4.33 5.50
CA TRP A 118 -0.87 -4.47 6.95
C TRP A 118 -2.31 -4.71 7.37
N PHE A 119 -3.27 -4.11 6.67
CA PHE A 119 -4.69 -4.45 6.81
C PHE A 119 -4.91 -5.95 6.71
N ARG A 120 -4.48 -6.56 5.59
CA ARG A 120 -4.62 -8.00 5.37
C ARG A 120 -3.87 -8.84 6.41
N VAL A 121 -2.65 -8.45 6.79
CA VAL A 121 -1.87 -9.16 7.83
C VAL A 121 -2.57 -9.14 9.19
N SER A 122 -3.29 -8.06 9.51
CA SER A 122 -3.99 -7.93 10.80
C SER A 122 -5.36 -8.62 10.86
N MET A 123 -5.88 -9.09 9.73
CA MET A 123 -7.20 -9.71 9.71
C MET A 123 -7.20 -11.08 10.38
N PRO A 124 -8.19 -11.39 11.22
CA PRO A 124 -8.44 -12.75 11.66
C PRO A 124 -8.67 -13.68 10.47
N LYS A 125 -8.22 -14.94 10.56
CA LYS A 125 -8.42 -15.93 9.50
C LYS A 125 -9.91 -16.16 9.17
N SER A 126 -10.79 -16.01 10.16
CA SER A 126 -12.26 -16.11 9.99
C SER A 126 -12.84 -15.06 9.05
N ASP A 127 -12.17 -13.93 8.91
CA ASP A 127 -12.67 -12.75 8.18
C ASP A 127 -12.04 -12.66 6.78
N ILE A 128 -11.15 -13.60 6.46
CA ILE A 128 -10.52 -13.75 5.15
C ILE A 128 -11.38 -14.72 4.33
N PRO A 129 -11.69 -14.42 3.05
CA PRO A 129 -12.39 -15.35 2.16
C PRO A 129 -11.73 -16.73 2.13
N LEU A 130 -12.54 -17.80 2.16
CA LEU A 130 -12.06 -19.19 2.25
C LEU A 130 -11.02 -19.54 1.16
N GLU A 131 -11.30 -19.14 -0.08
CA GLU A 131 -10.37 -19.27 -1.23
C GLU A 131 -8.97 -18.67 -1.00
N ALA A 132 -8.86 -17.67 -0.12
CA ALA A 132 -7.59 -17.05 0.25
C ALA A 132 -6.96 -17.71 1.48
N SER A 133 -7.78 -18.18 2.42
CA SER A 133 -7.38 -18.91 3.63
C SER A 133 -6.65 -20.22 3.30
N ASP A 134 -7.08 -20.92 2.26
CA ASP A 134 -6.58 -22.27 1.94
C ASP A 134 -5.27 -22.26 1.15
N ARG A 135 -4.82 -21.08 0.69
CA ARG A 135 -3.57 -20.92 -0.05
C ARG A 135 -2.39 -21.07 0.88
N GLN A 136 -1.45 -21.96 0.52
CA GLN A 136 -0.19 -22.08 1.22
C GLN A 136 0.68 -20.83 1.05
N ASP A 137 1.39 -20.44 2.09
CA ASP A 137 2.33 -19.32 2.05
C ASP A 137 3.43 -19.54 1.00
N CYS A 138 3.71 -18.49 0.23
CA CYS A 138 4.90 -18.44 -0.62
C CYS A 138 6.15 -18.34 0.25
N TRP A 139 7.18 -19.12 -0.06
CA TRP A 139 8.45 -19.07 0.68
C TRP A 139 9.13 -17.70 0.69
N TYR A 140 8.91 -16.91 -0.37
CA TYR A 140 9.42 -15.54 -0.49
C TYR A 140 8.41 -14.49 0.02
N GLY A 141 7.21 -14.90 0.45
CA GLY A 141 6.14 -14.05 0.95
C GLY A 141 5.90 -12.81 0.10
N HIS A 142 5.72 -11.67 0.76
CA HIS A 142 5.53 -10.37 0.10
C HIS A 142 6.70 -9.93 -0.79
N ALA A 143 7.90 -10.50 -0.61
CA ALA A 143 9.08 -10.21 -1.41
C ALA A 143 9.23 -11.09 -2.67
N CYS A 144 8.26 -12.00 -2.92
CA CYS A 144 8.29 -12.86 -4.10
C CYS A 144 8.27 -12.03 -5.38
N ARG A 145 9.29 -12.16 -6.24
CA ARG A 145 9.29 -11.50 -7.55
C ARG A 145 8.40 -12.24 -8.56
N THR A 146 8.23 -13.54 -8.41
CA THR A 146 7.41 -14.36 -9.32
C THR A 146 5.93 -14.00 -9.27
N GLN A 147 5.45 -13.40 -8.18
CA GLN A 147 4.03 -13.08 -7.96
C GLN A 147 3.45 -12.09 -8.98
N HIS A 148 4.26 -11.28 -9.65
CA HIS A 148 3.77 -10.24 -10.56
C HIS A 148 3.80 -10.61 -12.03
N HIS A 149 4.52 -11.67 -12.40
CA HIS A 149 4.68 -12.10 -13.81
C HIS A 149 4.29 -13.56 -14.05
N ASN A 150 3.89 -14.32 -13.02
CA ASN A 150 3.36 -15.67 -13.16
C ASN A 150 2.02 -15.77 -12.44
N LEU A 151 0.93 -15.74 -13.23
CA LEU A 151 -0.44 -15.76 -12.72
C LEU A 151 -0.77 -17.07 -11.98
N ASP A 152 -0.31 -18.22 -12.47
CA ASP A 152 -0.52 -19.51 -11.83
C ASP A 152 0.12 -19.58 -10.44
N HIS A 153 1.34 -19.03 -10.30
CA HIS A 153 2.01 -18.91 -9.02
C HIS A 153 1.27 -17.94 -8.07
N ALA A 154 0.86 -16.78 -8.59
CA ALA A 154 0.11 -15.79 -7.84
C ALA A 154 -1.22 -16.34 -7.32
N GLU A 155 -1.93 -17.13 -8.13
CA GLU A 155 -3.19 -17.75 -7.75
C GLU A 155 -3.02 -18.78 -6.63
N LYS A 156 -2.03 -19.67 -6.74
CA LYS A 156 -1.88 -20.83 -5.84
C LYS A 156 -1.23 -20.53 -4.50
N ARG A 157 -0.46 -19.44 -4.37
CA ARG A 157 0.36 -19.15 -3.17
C ARG A 157 -0.05 -17.84 -2.53
N ASN A 158 -0.20 -17.81 -1.21
CA ASN A 158 -0.39 -16.58 -0.46
C ASN A 158 0.91 -15.75 -0.45
N HIS A 159 0.82 -14.47 -0.79
CA HIS A 159 1.95 -13.51 -0.72
C HIS A 159 1.77 -12.46 0.37
N VAL A 160 0.61 -12.41 1.02
CA VAL A 160 0.42 -11.63 2.26
C VAL A 160 0.92 -12.45 3.44
N CYS A 161 2.22 -12.73 3.45
CA CYS A 161 2.90 -13.48 4.50
C CYS A 161 4.37 -13.07 4.61
N ARG A 162 5.00 -13.48 5.70
CA ARG A 162 6.42 -13.24 5.93
C ARG A 162 7.25 -14.27 5.14
N PRO A 163 8.36 -13.86 4.51
CA PRO A 163 9.28 -14.79 3.88
C PRO A 163 9.82 -15.80 4.89
N THR A 164 9.82 -17.09 4.52
CA THR A 164 10.31 -18.19 5.35
C THR A 164 11.66 -18.74 4.85
N ARG A 165 11.97 -18.59 3.56
CA ARG A 165 13.28 -19.01 3.00
C ARG A 165 14.33 -17.91 3.22
N GLY A 166 15.43 -18.26 3.88
CA GLY A 166 16.54 -17.34 4.18
C GLY A 166 16.40 -16.56 5.49
N ASN A 167 15.42 -16.89 6.33
CA ASN A 167 15.24 -16.30 7.66
C ASN A 167 15.77 -17.28 8.73
N PRO A 168 16.85 -16.96 9.47
CA PRO A 168 17.51 -17.90 10.39
C PRO A 168 16.65 -18.34 11.59
N ASN A 169 15.47 -17.74 11.79
CA ASN A 169 14.60 -18.00 12.94
C ASN A 169 13.30 -18.77 12.60
N THR A 170 13.24 -19.47 11.46
CA THR A 170 12.08 -20.31 11.13
C THR A 170 12.43 -21.78 11.40
N PRO A 171 11.77 -22.47 12.35
CA PRO A 171 11.94 -23.91 12.51
C PRO A 171 11.54 -24.60 11.20
N LEU A 172 12.44 -25.43 10.67
CA LEU A 172 12.11 -26.40 9.63
C LEU A 172 11.15 -27.41 10.25
N THR A 173 9.84 -27.23 10.09
CA THR A 173 8.89 -28.28 10.42
C THR A 173 8.97 -29.33 9.32
N SER A 174 9.58 -30.46 9.68
CA SER A 174 9.54 -31.77 9.02
C SER A 174 8.12 -32.29 8.84
#